data_AF-A0A7W9ATX5-F1
#
_entry.id   AF-A0A7W9ATX5-F1
#
_cell.length_a   1.000
_cell.length_b   1.000
_cell.length_c   1.000
_cell.angle_alpha   90.00
_cell.angle_beta   90.00
_cell.angle_gamma   90.00
#
_symmetry.space_group_name_H-M   'P 1'
#
loop_
_entity.id
_entity.type
_entity.pdbx_description
1 polymer ?
#
loop_
_entity_poly.entity_id
_entity_poly.type
_entity_poly.pdbx_seq_one_letter_code
_entity_poly.pdbx_strand_id
1 'polypeptide(L)' 'MTLPAYKLTFEDAVQVHLMLMKGELQSRIAALFDTNGGRISEINTGKRHPGSKDEAVRRLHS' A
#
# COMPACT_ATOMS: atom_id res chain seq x y z
N MET A 1 -2.67 1.13 -26.28
CA MET A 1 -3.09 0.88 -24.88
C MET A 1 -1.86 1.08 -24.01
N THR A 2 -1.79 2.16 -23.24
CA THR A 2 -0.66 2.41 -22.34
C THR A 2 -0.81 1.53 -21.11
N LEU A 3 0.15 0.64 -20.89
CA LEU A 3 0.24 -0.08 -19.62
C LEU A 3 0.51 0.94 -18.50
N PRO A 4 -0.10 0.81 -17.31
CA PRO A 4 0.30 1.64 -16.18
C PRO A 4 1.80 1.44 -15.93
N ALA A 5 2.55 2.55 -15.90
CA ALA A 5 4.00 2.55 -15.88
C ALA A 5 4.59 1.87 -14.63
N TYR A 6 3.80 1.70 -13.56
CA TYR A 6 4.18 0.94 -12.37
C TYR A 6 2.99 0.13 -11.82
N LYS A 7 3.23 -1.14 -11.48
CA LYS A 7 2.28 -2.00 -10.77
C LYS A 7 2.77 -2.19 -9.35
N LEU A 8 1.96 -1.75 -8.38
CA LEU A 8 2.22 -1.98 -6.95
C LEU A 8 2.53 -3.45 -6.70
N THR A 9 3.65 -3.71 -6.05
CA THR A 9 4.11 -5.02 -5.61
C THR A 9 3.54 -5.38 -4.23
N PHE A 10 3.76 -6.61 -3.79
CA PHE A 10 3.43 -7.00 -2.41
C PHE A 10 4.23 -6.19 -1.39
N GLU A 11 5.50 -5.93 -1.67
CA GLU A 11 6.36 -5.14 -0.79
C GLU A 11 5.92 -3.67 -0.69
N ASP A 12 5.46 -3.09 -1.80
CA ASP A 12 4.83 -1.76 -1.78
C ASP A 12 3.60 -1.76 -0.89
N ALA A 13 2.78 -2.82 -0.94
CA ALA A 13 1.60 -2.93 -0.09
C ALA A 13 1.95 -3.02 1.39
N VAL A 14 3.03 -3.73 1.74
CA VAL A 14 3.57 -3.76 3.12
C VAL A 14 3.96 -2.34 3.54
N GLN A 15 4.72 -1.62 2.71
CA GLN A 15 5.09 -0.22 2.97
C GLN A 15 3.88 0.72 3.11
N VAL A 16 2.85 0.55 2.27
CA VAL A 16 1.59 1.29 2.37
C VAL A 16 0.96 1.08 3.76
N HIS A 17 0.88 -0.15 4.26
CA HIS A 17 0.36 -0.41 5.60
C HIS A 17 1.21 0.22 6.70
N LEU A 18 2.54 0.13 6.60
CA LEU A 18 3.46 0.76 7.56
C LEU A 18 3.26 2.29 7.60
N MET A 19 3.08 2.94 6.45
CA MET A 19 2.79 4.37 6.38
C MET A 19 1.42 4.72 6.98
N LEU A 20 0.37 3.94 6.66
CA LEU A 20 -0.96 4.14 7.24
C LEU A 20 -0.95 4.01 8.77
N MET A 21 -0.22 3.03 9.29
CA MET A 21 -0.06 2.82 10.74
C MET A 21 0.69 3.96 11.43
N LYS A 22 1.59 4.64 10.70
CA LYS A 22 2.26 5.87 11.15
C LYS A 22 1.36 7.13 11.06
N GLY A 23 0.14 7.00 10.54
CA GLY A 23 -0.82 8.09 10.42
C GLY A 23 -0.72 8.88 9.11
N GLU A 24 -0.02 8.38 8.09
CA GLU A 24 0.05 9.05 6.80
C GLU A 24 -1.29 9.04 6.04
N LEU A 25 -1.55 10.12 5.31
CA LEU A 25 -2.77 10.25 4.51
C LEU A 25 -2.68 9.39 3.24
N GLN A 26 -3.77 8.69 2.90
CA GLN A 26 -3.86 7.88 1.68
C GLN A 26 -3.53 8.67 0.40
N SER A 27 -3.86 9.96 0.34
CA SER A 27 -3.53 10.82 -0.79
C SER A 27 -2.03 11.04 -0.96
N ARG A 28 -1.29 11.21 0.14
CA ARG A 28 0.17 11.34 0.12
C ARG A 28 0.85 10.03 -0.25
N ILE A 29 0.35 8.92 0.29
CA ILE A 29 0.81 7.58 -0.05
C ILE A 29 0.58 7.31 -1.54
N ALA A 30 -0.61 7.64 -2.05
CA ALA A 30 -0.93 7.45 -3.47
C ALA A 30 0.04 8.22 -4.39
N ALA A 31 0.37 9.48 -4.04
CA ALA A 31 1.35 10.27 -4.77
C ALA A 31 2.76 9.67 -4.71
N LEU A 32 3.18 9.14 -3.55
CA LEU A 32 4.50 8.52 -3.37
C LEU A 32 4.69 7.28 -4.26
N PHE A 33 3.64 6.48 -4.42
CA PHE A 33 3.67 5.25 -5.22
C PHE A 33 3.18 5.43 -6.66
N ASP A 34 3.09 6.66 -7.15
CA ASP A 34 2.60 7.01 -8.50
C ASP A 34 1.28 6.28 -8.85
N THR A 35 0.31 6.39 -7.94
CA THR A 35 -0.94 5.66 -8.00
C THR A 35 -2.12 6.51 -7.55
N ASN A 36 -3.33 5.93 -7.55
CA ASN A 36 -4.54 6.62 -7.09
C ASN A 36 -5.01 6.11 -5.73
N GLY A 37 -5.77 6.95 -5.02
CA GLY A 37 -6.30 6.61 -3.69
C GLY A 37 -7.18 5.37 -3.68
N GLY A 38 -7.87 5.05 -4.78
CA GLY A 38 -8.63 3.81 -4.91
C GLY A 38 -7.75 2.57 -4.75
N ARG A 39 -6.58 2.55 -5.38
CA ARG A 39 -5.61 1.43 -5.25
C ARG A 39 -5.02 1.34 -3.85
N ILE A 40 -4.77 2.48 -3.18
CA ILE A 40 -4.35 2.49 -1.77
C ILE A 40 -5.47 1.94 -0.88
N SER A 41 -6.73 2.30 -1.13
CA SER A 41 -7.88 1.76 -0.41
C SER A 41 -8.05 0.25 -0.62
N GLU A 42 -7.83 -0.27 -1.83
CA GLU A 42 -7.84 -1.71 -2.10
C GLU A 42 -6.76 -2.46 -1.31
N ILE A 43 -5.57 -1.87 -1.15
CA ILE A 43 -4.51 -2.44 -0.29
C ILE A 43 -4.94 -2.39 1.17
N ASN A 44 -5.41 -1.22 1.65
CA ASN A 44 -5.83 -1.05 3.04
C ASN A 44 -6.95 -2.02 3.46
N THR A 45 -7.89 -2.29 2.55
CA THR A 45 -9.00 -3.23 2.76
C THR A 45 -8.61 -4.69 2.52
N GLY A 46 -7.38 -4.97 2.08
CA GLY A 46 -6.89 -6.33 1.80
C GLY A 46 -7.43 -6.94 0.50
N LYS A 47 -8.18 -6.18 -0.31
CA LYS A 47 -8.67 -6.63 -1.62
C LYS A 47 -7.52 -6.83 -2.60
N ARG A 48 -6.47 -6.03 -2.47
CA ARG A 48 -5.23 -6.12 -3.26
C ARG A 48 -4.07 -6.48 -2.33
N HIS A 49 -3.24 -7.43 -2.77
CA HIS A 49 -2.09 -7.96 -2.01
C HIS A 49 -2.49 -8.52 -0.62
N PRO A 50 -3.40 -9.50 -0.56
CA PRO A 50 -3.82 -10.09 0.71
C PRO A 50 -2.61 -10.63 1.49
N GLY A 51 -2.60 -10.40 2.81
CA GLY A 51 -1.50 -10.74 3.71
C GLY A 51 -0.42 -9.65 3.89
N SER A 52 -0.40 -8.60 3.07
CA SER A 52 0.57 -7.50 3.23
C SER A 52 0.41 -6.75 4.55
N LYS A 53 -0.82 -6.69 5.07
CA LYS A 53 -1.12 -6.07 6.37
C LYS A 53 -0.49 -6.85 7.52
N ASP A 54 -0.62 -8.17 7.49
CA ASP A 54 -0.09 -9.04 8.55
C ASP A 54 1.44 -8.99 8.58
N GLU A 55 2.08 -8.97 7.40
CA GLU A 55 3.53 -8.79 7.31
C GLU A 55 3.97 -7.40 7.82
N ALA A 56 3.22 -6.34 7.54
CA ALA A 56 3.49 -5.02 8.09
C ALA A 56 3.39 -4.99 9.63
N VAL A 57 2.38 -5.65 10.20
CA VAL A 57 2.26 -5.81 11.66
C VAL A 57 3.44 -6.59 12.23
N ARG A 58 3.83 -7.70 11.58
CA ARG A 58 5.00 -8.51 12.00
C ARG A 58 6.27 -7.66 12.08
N ARG A 59 6.52 -6.80 11.09
CA ARG A 59 7.70 -5.92 11.03
C ARG A 59 7.68 -4.77 12.03
N LEU A 60 6.51 -4.31 12.47
CA LEU A 60 6.40 -3.29 13.51
C LEU A 60 6.69 -3.85 14.91
N HIS A 61 6.48 -5.14 15.11
CA HIS A 61 6.64 -5.82 16.40
C HIS A 61 7.95 -6.60 16.53
N SER A 62 8.76 -6.65 15.45
CA SER A 62 10.11 -7.21 15.44
C SER A 62 11.15 -6.14 15.75
#